data_AF-A0A7V3X6Z2-F1
#
_entry.id   AF-A0A7V3X6Z2-F1
#
_cell.length_a   1.000
_cell.length_b   1.000
_cell.length_c   1.000
_cell.angle_alpha   90.00
_cell.angle_beta   90.00
_cell.angle_gamma   90.00
#
_symmetry.space_group_name_H-M   'P 1'
#
loop_
_entity.id
_entity.type
_entity.pdbx_description
1 polymer ?
#
loop_
_entity_poly.entity_id
_entity_poly.type
_entity_poly.pdbx_seq_one_letter_code
_entity_poly.pdbx_strand_id
1 'polypeptide(L)' 'MTKIRAAVAREFGQPLSIETLRLRAPKSGEVEVTLEACAICHSDISYMDGGWGGDLPAVYGHEAA' A
#
# COMPACT_ATOMS: atom_id res chain seq x y z
N MET A 1 4.71 -8.62 15.78
CA MET A 1 4.08 -8.18 14.52
C MET A 1 3.38 -6.87 14.80
N THR A 2 3.85 -5.79 14.18
CA THR A 2 3.28 -4.44 14.34
C THR A 2 1.90 -4.41 13.67
N LYS A 3 0.88 -3.86 14.35
CA LYS A 3 -0.43 -3.60 13.73
C LYS A 3 -0.37 -2.22 13.07
N ILE A 4 -0.72 -2.16 11.79
CA ILE A 4 -0.72 -0.91 11.02
C ILE A 4 -2.09 -0.70 10.38
N ARG A 5 -2.41 0.56 10.04
CA ARG A 5 -3.54 0.88 9.15
C ARG A 5 -3.01 1.08 7.74
N ALA A 6 -3.67 0.49 6.74
CA ALA A 6 -3.29 0.63 5.35
C ALA A 6 -4.54 0.81 4.46
N ALA A 7 -4.38 1.50 3.33
CA ALA A 7 -5.38 1.53 2.28
C ALA A 7 -5.11 0.35 1.32
N VAL A 8 -6.07 -0.56 1.20
CA VAL A 8 -5.94 -1.82 0.47
C VAL A 8 -6.79 -1.78 -0.79
N ALA A 9 -6.17 -2.02 -1.94
CA ALA A 9 -6.86 -2.34 -3.18
C ALA A 9 -7.22 -3.82 -3.16
N ARG A 10 -8.52 -4.14 -3.13
CA ARG A 10 -9.01 -5.53 -3.15
C ARG A 10 -9.34 -6.02 -4.54
N GLU A 11 -9.94 -5.15 -5.34
CA GLU A 11 -10.41 -5.39 -6.69
C GLU A 11 -10.10 -4.15 -7.54
N PHE A 12 -9.81 -4.35 -8.82
CA PHE A 12 -9.51 -3.23 -9.72
C PHE A 12 -10.71 -2.29 -9.86
N GLY A 13 -10.43 -0.99 -9.87
CA GLY A 13 -11.44 0.06 -10.06
C GLY A 13 -12.45 0.19 -8.90
N GLN A 14 -12.23 -0.49 -7.78
CA GLN A 14 -13.03 -0.33 -6.57
C GLN A 14 -12.37 0.65 -5.58
N PRO A 15 -13.16 1.36 -4.76
CA PRO A 15 -12.61 2.20 -3.70
C PRO A 15 -11.70 1.41 -2.75
N LEU A 16 -10.63 2.06 -2.28
CA LEU A 16 -9.73 1.48 -1.29
C LEU A 16 -10.44 1.20 0.03
N SER A 17 -10.15 0.05 0.64
CA SER A 17 -10.57 -0.27 2.00
C SER A 17 -9.48 0.11 3.00
N ILE A 18 -9.84 0.85 4.05
CA ILE A 18 -8.92 1.12 5.16
C ILE A 18 -8.96 -0.04 6.15
N GLU A 19 -7.85 -0.76 6.27
CA GLU A 19 -7.79 -2.02 7.02
C GLU A 19 -6.67 -2.03 8.06
N THR A 20 -6.83 -2.89 9.07
CA THR A 20 -5.75 -3.18 10.03
C THR A 20 -4.97 -4.41 9.56
N LEU A 21 -3.69 -4.22 9.24
CA LEU A 21 -2.78 -5.28 8.81
C LEU A 21 -1.76 -5.62 9.90
N ARG A 22 -1.08 -6.76 9.74
CA ARG A 22 0.04 -7.18 10.59
C ARG A 22 1.33 -7.16 9.78
N LEU A 23 2.22 -6.23 10.08
CA LEU A 23 3.54 -6.17 9.49
C LEU A 23 4.50 -7.10 10.25
N ARG A 24 5.28 -7.88 9.51
CA ARG A 24 6.37 -8.67 10.09
C ARG A 24 7.48 -7.73 10.55
N ALA A 25 8.28 -8.16 11.52
CA ALA A 25 9.50 -7.44 11.88
C ALA A 25 10.47 -7.40 10.68
N PRO A 26 11.31 -6.35 10.55
CA PRO A 26 12.34 -6.28 9.54
C PRO A 26 13.39 -7.38 9.78
N LYS A 27 13.95 -7.91 8.69
CA LYS A 27 15.09 -8.83 8.69
C LYS A 27 16.40 -8.07 8.51
N SER A 28 17.51 -8.80 8.53
CA SER A 28 18.83 -8.22 8.22
C SER A 28 18.82 -7.53 6.86
N GLY A 29 19.25 -6.26 6.83
CA GLY A 29 19.28 -5.43 5.62
C GLY A 29 17.98 -4.70 5.29
N GLU A 30 16.92 -4.87 6.08
CA GLU A 30 15.64 -4.18 5.90
C GLU A 30 15.42 -3.12 6.98
N VAL A 31 14.61 -2.11 6.66
CA VAL A 31 14.18 -1.07 7.60
C VAL A 31 12.66 -1.07 7.73
N GLU A 32 12.16 -0.89 8.95
CA GLU A 32 10.75 -0.59 9.21
C GLU A 32 10.62 0.92 9.41
N VAL A 33 9.75 1.56 8.64
CA VAL A 33 9.57 3.01 8.63
C VAL A 33 8.14 3.33 9.07
N THR A 34 8.00 4.23 10.05
CA THR A 34 6.71 4.85 10.37
C THR A 34 6.55 6.05 9.45
N LEU A 35 5.55 6.02 8.58
CA LEU A 35 5.27 7.09 7.62
C LEU A 35 4.39 8.17 8.26
N GLU A 36 4.75 9.43 8.08
CA GLU A 36 3.93 10.58 8.47
C GLU A 36 2.95 10.92 7.34
N ALA A 37 3.41 10.84 6.08
CA ALA A 37 2.60 11.15 4.92
C ALA A 37 2.99 10.30 3.69
N CYS A 38 2.04 10.13 2.77
CA CYS A 38 2.27 9.58 1.45
C CYS A 38 1.41 10.33 0.43
N ALA A 39 2.03 10.86 -0.62
CA ALA A 39 1.33 11.53 -1.71
C ALA A 39 0.67 10.52 -2.66
N ILE A 40 -0.37 10.98 -3.36
CA ILE A 40 -1.06 10.19 -4.38
C ILE A 40 -0.55 10.63 -5.74
N CYS A 41 0.06 9.70 -6.46
CA CYS A 41 0.52 9.92 -7.82
C CYS A 41 -0.43 9.24 -8.82
N HIS A 42 -0.41 9.70 -10.07
CA HIS A 42 -1.27 9.17 -11.13
C HIS A 42 -0.98 7.69 -11.45
N SER A 43 0.26 7.24 -11.24
CA SER A 43 0.64 5.83 -11.42
C SER A 43 0.00 4.92 -10.36
N ASP A 44 -0.16 5.39 -9.11
CA ASP A 44 -0.89 4.62 -8.09
C ASP A 44 -2.33 4.36 -8.56
N ILE A 45 -2.99 5.39 -9.09
CA ILE A 45 -4.36 5.28 -9.66
C ILE A 45 -4.38 4.30 -10.83
N SER A 46 -3.42 4.40 -11.75
CA SER A 46 -3.34 3.52 -12.92
C SER A 46 -3.21 2.04 -12.56
N TYR A 47 -2.48 1.73 -11.48
CA TYR A 47 -2.39 0.37 -10.94
C TYR A 47 -3.68 -0.06 -10.23
N MET A 48 -4.27 0.80 -9.38
CA MET A 48 -5.52 0.51 -8.67
C MET A 48 -6.70 0.27 -9.62
N ASP A 49 -6.73 0.94 -10.77
CA ASP A 49 -7.76 0.76 -11.81
C ASP A 49 -7.46 -0.43 -12.73
N GLY A 50 -6.30 -1.07 -12.59
CA GLY A 50 -5.88 -2.23 -13.41
C GLY A 50 -5.42 -1.86 -14.82
N GLY A 51 -5.23 -0.57 -15.12
CA GLY A 51 -4.81 -0.09 -16.44
C GLY A 51 -3.42 -0.61 -16.86
N TRP A 52 -2.54 -0.88 -15.89
CA TRP A 52 -1.22 -1.47 -16.10
C TRP A 52 -1.10 -2.91 -15.58
N GLY A 53 -2.24 -3.55 -15.25
CA GLY A 53 -2.26 -4.81 -14.50
C GLY A 53 -1.79 -4.64 -13.06
N GLY A 54 -1.15 -5.67 -12.51
CA GLY A 54 -0.64 -5.69 -11.14
C GLY A 54 -1.24 -6.81 -10.31
N ASP A 55 -0.74 -6.95 -9.09
CA ASP A 55 -1.22 -7.95 -8.14
C ASP A 55 -2.28 -7.35 -7.22
N LEU A 56 -3.31 -8.15 -6.92
CA LEU A 56 -4.30 -7.85 -5.91
C LEU A 56 -4.46 -9.05 -4.96
N PRO A 57 -4.72 -8.82 -3.67
CA PRO A 57 -4.85 -7.52 -3.01
C PRO A 57 -3.48 -6.83 -2.81
N ALA A 58 -3.46 -5.50 -2.88
CA ALA A 58 -2.23 -4.72 -2.75
C ALA A 58 -2.39 -3.45 -1.91
N VAL A 59 -1.27 -2.97 -1.38
CA VAL A 59 -1.11 -1.63 -0.79
C VAL A 59 -0.15 -0.86 -1.69
N TYR A 60 -0.68 0.06 -2.48
CA TYR A 60 0.08 0.94 -3.36
C TYR A 60 0.47 2.25 -2.63
N GLY A 61 1.16 3.16 -3.33
CA GLY A 61 1.76 4.38 -2.79
C GLY A 61 3.27 4.30 -2.80
N HIS A 62 3.93 5.25 -3.45
CA HIS A 62 5.38 5.27 -3.65
C HIS A 62 6.05 6.63 -3.38
N GLU A 63 5.29 7.61 -2.86
CA GLU A 63 5.77 8.97 -2.59
C GLU A 63 5.62 9.29 -1.09
N ALA A 64 6.35 8.57 -0.23
CA ALA A 64 6.17 8.61 1.22
C ALA A 64 7.32 9.30 1.98
N ALA A 65 7.00 9.90 3.13
CA ALA A 65 7.92 10.51 4.09
C ALA A 65 7.51 10.20 5.54
#